data_AF-A0A950UL30-F1
#
_entry.id   AF-A0A950UL30-F1
#
_cell.length_a   1.000
_cell.length_b   1.000
_cell.length_c   1.000
_cell.angle_alpha   90.00
_cell.angle_beta   90.00
_cell.angle_gamma   90.00
#
_symmetry.space_group_name_H-M   'P 1'
#
loop_
_entity.id
_entity.type
_entity.pdbx_description
1 polymer ?
#
loop_
_entity_poly.entity_id
_entity_poly.type
_entity_poly.pdbx_seq_one_letter_code
_entity_poly.pdbx_strand_id
1 'polypeptide(L)'
;EDKRYMHFYNFPPYSVGETRPMRGPGRREIGHGLLAERALLPVLPPKDEFPYTLRLMSEVLESNGSSSMASVCGSTLALMDAGVPIRDHVAGVAMGLILKGDKYAILTDIQGLEDSLGEMDFKVAGTKKGITAIQMDIKVQGITLQIMREAMAQAKTSRHAIIDKLAETIARPREQLSEFAPRMIVLKIDPAKIKDVIGPGGKVINKIIADTGVEKIDIEDDGSVFITSLDGPSGDKAKQIVENLTKDVVVGESYRGTVTRIINIGAFVQILPGKEGLVHISQLAPARVERVEDVVKVGDEVMVKVIEIDPQGRINLSRKALLAGVSGNGDFSARAPRPNREHRDAPPTAGPGAPPTRRRRRPHSRHDDH
;
A
#
# COMPACT_ATOMS: atom_id res chain seq x y z
N GLU A 1 -2.92 6.91 23.12
CA GLU A 1 -3.31 6.27 21.84
C GLU A 1 -2.52 6.94 20.75
N ASP A 2 -1.89 6.18 19.87
CA ASP A 2 -1.14 6.74 18.75
C ASP A 2 -2.06 6.99 17.57
N LYS A 3 -2.09 8.25 17.11
CA LYS A 3 -3.15 8.75 16.23
C LYS A 3 -2.61 9.07 14.84
N ARG A 4 -2.66 8.08 13.93
CA ARG A 4 -2.18 8.22 12.54
C ARG A 4 -2.88 9.33 11.75
N TYR A 5 -4.15 9.62 12.02
CA TYR A 5 -4.88 10.73 11.41
C TYR A 5 -5.34 11.73 12.47
N MET A 6 -4.97 12.99 12.27
CA MET A 6 -5.31 14.11 13.13
C MET A 6 -5.96 15.21 12.32
N HIS A 7 -7.24 15.51 12.61
CA HIS A 7 -7.90 16.69 12.05
C HIS A 7 -7.91 17.84 13.06
N PHE A 8 -7.31 18.96 12.67
CA PHE A 8 -7.38 20.23 13.39
C PHE A 8 -8.35 21.17 12.68
N TYR A 9 -9.14 21.89 13.45
CA TYR A 9 -10.13 22.86 12.97
C TYR A 9 -9.98 24.14 13.78
N ASN A 10 -9.87 25.27 13.10
CA ASN A 10 -9.71 26.59 13.69
C ASN A 10 -10.84 27.52 13.22
N PHE A 11 -11.42 28.28 14.16
CA PHE A 11 -12.49 29.24 13.87
C PHE A 11 -12.06 30.66 14.28
N PRO A 12 -11.17 31.30 13.50
CA PRO A 12 -10.66 32.62 13.82
C PRO A 12 -11.80 33.66 13.83
N PRO A 13 -11.78 34.66 14.73
CA PRO A 13 -12.87 35.65 14.86
C PRO A 13 -13.20 36.42 13.58
N TYR A 14 -12.20 36.66 12.72
CA TYR A 14 -12.40 37.36 11.45
C TYR A 14 -13.33 36.61 10.47
N SER A 15 -13.50 35.29 10.63
CA SER A 15 -14.38 34.46 9.77
C SER A 15 -15.87 34.78 9.88
N VAL A 16 -16.24 35.52 10.92
CA VAL A 16 -17.59 36.06 11.17
C VAL A 16 -17.58 37.59 11.29
N GLY A 17 -16.49 38.24 10.85
CA GLY A 17 -16.31 39.70 10.91
C GLY A 17 -16.04 40.27 12.31
N GLU A 18 -15.71 39.44 13.30
CA GLU A 18 -15.56 39.84 14.69
C GLU A 18 -14.09 40.00 15.12
N THR A 19 -13.82 40.90 16.07
CA THR A 19 -12.49 41.07 16.67
C THR A 19 -12.43 40.48 18.08
N ARG A 20 -11.67 39.39 18.27
CA ARG A 20 -11.36 38.82 19.60
C ARG A 20 -9.89 38.38 19.68
N PRO A 21 -9.29 38.27 20.89
CA PRO A 21 -7.94 37.74 21.04
C PRO A 21 -7.86 36.28 20.58
N MET A 22 -6.87 35.96 19.74
CA MET A 22 -6.55 34.56 19.39
C MET A 22 -6.05 33.83 20.64
N ARG A 23 -6.63 32.65 20.90
CA ARG A 23 -6.30 31.75 22.02
C ARG A 23 -6.27 30.30 21.49
N GLY A 24 -5.91 29.35 22.35
CA GLY A 24 -6.05 27.92 22.03
C GLY A 24 -7.51 27.51 21.77
N PRO A 25 -7.75 26.43 21.00
CA PRO A 25 -9.06 26.08 20.47
C PRO A 25 -10.09 25.76 21.56
N GLY A 26 -11.29 26.26 21.38
CA GLY A 26 -12.44 26.02 22.24
C GLY A 26 -13.15 24.69 21.98
N ARG A 27 -14.11 24.35 22.85
CA ARG A 27 -14.88 23.08 22.76
C ARG A 27 -15.59 22.89 21.41
N ARG A 28 -16.10 23.96 20.80
CA ARG A 28 -16.79 23.90 19.49
C ARG A 28 -15.82 23.55 18.36
N GLU A 29 -14.62 24.13 18.37
CA GLU A 29 -13.58 23.88 17.37
C GLU A 29 -13.08 22.45 17.44
N ILE A 30 -12.77 21.96 18.65
CA ILE A 30 -12.41 20.56 18.89
C ILE A 30 -13.54 19.61 18.44
N GLY A 31 -14.80 19.93 18.76
CA GLY A 31 -15.96 19.14 18.34
C GLY A 31 -16.19 19.12 16.82
N HIS A 32 -15.96 20.26 16.14
CA HIS A 32 -16.05 20.35 14.68
C HIS A 32 -14.92 19.57 13.99
N GLY A 33 -13.68 19.67 14.49
CA GLY A 33 -12.55 18.88 13.99
C GLY A 33 -12.77 17.37 14.17
N LEU A 34 -13.21 16.92 15.35
CA LEU A 34 -13.54 15.52 15.59
C LEU A 34 -14.71 15.00 14.73
N LEU A 35 -15.67 15.84 14.37
CA LEU A 35 -16.73 15.47 13.43
C LEU A 35 -16.17 15.29 12.00
N ALA A 36 -15.32 16.21 11.54
CA ALA A 36 -14.69 16.11 10.24
C ALA A 36 -13.71 14.93 10.14
N GLU A 37 -13.00 14.64 11.24
CA GLU A 37 -12.12 13.47 11.37
C GLU A 37 -12.91 12.16 11.22
N ARG A 38 -14.01 12.01 11.97
CA ARG A 38 -14.90 10.84 11.91
C ARG A 38 -15.53 10.65 10.54
N ALA A 39 -15.84 11.75 9.84
CA ALA A 39 -16.35 11.69 8.47
C ALA A 39 -15.33 11.12 7.47
N LEU A 40 -14.03 11.28 7.71
CA LEU A 40 -12.96 10.94 6.77
C LEU A 40 -12.25 9.62 7.10
N LEU A 41 -12.16 9.24 8.40
CA LEU A 41 -11.54 8.00 8.85
C LEU A 41 -11.94 6.74 8.02
N PRO A 42 -13.21 6.52 7.62
CA PRO A 42 -13.59 5.31 6.88
C PRO A 42 -13.07 5.23 5.43
N VAL A 43 -12.73 6.36 4.79
CA VAL A 43 -12.21 6.40 3.42
C VAL A 43 -10.69 6.41 3.33
N LEU A 44 -9.98 6.57 4.45
CA LEU A 44 -8.52 6.57 4.45
C LEU A 44 -7.95 5.19 4.08
N PRO A 45 -6.79 5.15 3.40
CA PRO A 45 -6.02 3.92 3.22
C PRO A 45 -5.48 3.41 4.57
N PRO A 46 -5.28 2.09 4.74
CA PRO A 46 -4.61 1.51 5.90
C PRO A 46 -3.11 1.89 5.96
N LYS A 47 -2.42 1.51 7.05
CA LYS A 47 -1.02 1.93 7.34
C LYS A 47 0.01 1.26 6.41
N ASP A 48 -0.24 0.01 6.02
CA ASP A 48 0.56 -0.77 5.08
C ASP A 48 0.47 -0.23 3.65
N GLU A 49 -0.72 0.17 3.19
CA GLU A 49 -0.92 0.81 1.88
C GLU A 49 -0.37 2.24 1.84
N PHE A 50 -0.50 3.00 2.95
CA PHE A 50 -0.05 4.38 3.02
C PHE A 50 0.58 4.71 4.39
N PRO A 51 1.90 4.51 4.58
CA PRO A 51 2.60 4.53 5.88
C PRO A 51 2.80 5.91 6.51
N TYR A 52 1.97 6.88 6.15
CA TYR A 52 2.08 8.27 6.59
C TYR A 52 1.21 8.58 7.80
N THR A 53 1.73 9.45 8.67
CA THR A 53 0.94 10.22 9.63
C THR A 53 0.32 11.40 8.91
N LEU A 54 -1.01 11.47 8.94
CA LEU A 54 -1.81 12.47 8.25
C LEU A 54 -2.25 13.56 9.24
N ARG A 55 -1.70 14.76 9.11
CA ARG A 55 -2.18 15.96 9.81
C ARG A 55 -2.91 16.87 8.84
N LEU A 56 -4.20 17.10 9.06
CA LEU A 56 -4.98 18.10 8.34
C LEU A 56 -5.34 19.27 9.26
N MET A 57 -5.49 20.45 8.66
CA MET A 57 -5.77 21.70 9.37
C MET A 57 -6.77 22.52 8.54
N SER A 58 -8.00 22.62 9.00
CA SER A 58 -9.05 23.43 8.39
C SER A 58 -9.12 24.80 9.06
N GLU A 59 -8.53 25.80 8.40
CA GLU A 59 -8.71 27.21 8.75
C GLU A 59 -10.03 27.70 8.12
N VAL A 60 -10.98 28.12 8.96
CA VAL A 60 -12.23 28.70 8.48
C VAL A 60 -12.02 30.18 8.20
N LEU A 61 -12.00 30.57 6.92
CA LEU A 61 -11.78 31.96 6.50
C LEU A 61 -13.07 32.80 6.50
N GLU A 62 -14.22 32.16 6.25
CA GLU A 62 -15.56 32.76 6.23
C GLU A 62 -16.58 31.72 6.77
N SER A 63 -17.64 32.16 7.44
CA SER A 63 -18.66 31.25 7.98
C SER A 63 -20.05 31.87 8.17
N ASN A 64 -20.91 31.78 7.13
CA ASN A 64 -22.36 32.00 7.26
C ASN A 64 -23.19 30.69 7.32
N GLY A 65 -22.55 29.52 7.23
CA GLY A 65 -23.21 28.21 7.22
C GLY A 65 -22.36 27.15 7.94
N SER A 66 -22.52 25.87 7.57
CA SER A 66 -21.80 24.78 8.25
C SER A 66 -20.35 24.63 7.82
N SER A 67 -19.50 25.47 8.40
CA SER A 67 -18.04 25.43 8.25
C SER A 67 -17.42 24.07 8.61
N SER A 68 -18.03 23.26 9.49
CA SER A 68 -17.57 21.89 9.77
C SER A 68 -17.88 20.88 8.64
N MET A 69 -18.97 21.08 7.88
CA MET A 69 -19.22 20.29 6.67
C MET A 69 -18.35 20.78 5.50
N ALA A 70 -18.13 22.09 5.38
CA ALA A 70 -17.13 22.65 4.46
C ALA A 70 -15.72 22.10 4.75
N SER A 71 -15.34 21.94 6.02
CA SER A 71 -14.08 21.29 6.41
C SER A 71 -13.97 19.85 5.90
N VAL A 72 -15.04 19.04 5.89
CA VAL A 72 -15.02 17.68 5.31
C VAL A 72 -14.76 17.73 3.80
N CYS A 73 -15.44 18.62 3.09
CA CYS A 73 -15.31 18.79 1.65
C CYS A 73 -13.91 19.27 1.25
N GLY A 74 -13.40 20.32 1.90
CA GLY A 74 -12.04 20.84 1.68
C GLY A 74 -10.95 19.85 2.09
N SER A 75 -11.14 19.12 3.19
CA SER A 75 -10.22 18.07 3.63
C SER A 75 -10.16 16.88 2.67
N THR A 76 -11.27 16.52 2.03
CA THR A 76 -11.29 15.52 0.95
C THR A 76 -10.39 15.97 -0.20
N LEU A 77 -10.57 17.20 -0.71
CA LEU A 77 -9.73 17.74 -1.78
C LEU A 77 -8.25 17.83 -1.36
N ALA A 78 -7.96 18.30 -0.14
CA ALA A 78 -6.59 18.41 0.38
C ALA A 78 -5.90 17.05 0.52
N LEU A 79 -6.60 16.00 0.95
CA LEU A 79 -6.07 14.62 0.97
C LEU A 79 -5.74 14.13 -0.44
N MET A 80 -6.65 14.35 -1.40
CA MET A 80 -6.45 13.94 -2.81
C MET A 80 -5.33 14.72 -3.50
N ASP A 81 -5.22 16.02 -3.22
CA ASP A 81 -4.18 16.91 -3.73
C ASP A 81 -2.79 16.57 -3.18
N ALA A 82 -2.72 16.22 -1.88
CA ALA A 82 -1.51 15.71 -1.25
C ALA A 82 -1.12 14.28 -1.69
N GLY A 83 -1.88 13.65 -2.59
CA GLY A 83 -1.62 12.31 -3.12
C GLY A 83 -1.96 11.17 -2.16
N VAL A 84 -2.82 11.40 -1.16
CA VAL A 84 -3.30 10.34 -0.26
C VAL A 84 -4.35 9.49 -0.98
N PRO A 85 -4.18 8.17 -1.12
CA PRO A 85 -5.09 7.30 -1.85
C PRO A 85 -6.38 7.02 -1.05
N ILE A 86 -7.24 8.03 -0.90
CA ILE A 86 -8.56 7.86 -0.29
C ILE A 86 -9.52 7.14 -1.24
N ARG A 87 -10.38 6.28 -0.67
CA ARG A 87 -11.21 5.31 -1.40
C ARG A 87 -12.36 5.92 -2.23
N ASP A 88 -12.79 7.13 -1.89
CA ASP A 88 -13.96 7.81 -2.45
C ASP A 88 -13.98 9.27 -1.97
N HIS A 89 -14.72 10.15 -2.65
CA HIS A 89 -14.97 11.51 -2.15
C HIS A 89 -15.92 11.49 -0.95
N VAL A 90 -15.62 12.29 0.07
CA VAL A 90 -16.56 12.57 1.18
C VAL A 90 -17.02 14.02 1.09
N ALA A 91 -18.33 14.21 1.03
CA ALA A 91 -18.94 15.52 1.26
C ALA A 91 -19.72 15.51 2.58
N GLY A 92 -19.77 16.67 3.23
CA GLY A 92 -20.73 16.99 4.28
C GLY A 92 -21.86 17.86 3.74
N VAL A 93 -23.04 17.79 4.35
CA VAL A 93 -24.12 18.78 4.20
C VAL A 93 -24.76 19.01 5.56
N ALA A 94 -25.11 20.26 5.85
CA ALA A 94 -25.93 20.62 7.00
C ALA A 94 -27.38 20.86 6.57
N MET A 95 -28.30 20.50 7.46
CA MET A 95 -29.71 20.37 7.20
C MET A 95 -30.47 20.86 8.42
N GLY A 96 -31.60 21.53 8.21
CA GLY A 96 -32.43 22.05 9.29
C GLY A 96 -33.86 21.53 9.21
N LEU A 97 -34.59 21.69 10.30
CA LEU A 97 -36.04 21.52 10.35
C LEU A 97 -36.67 22.78 10.92
N ILE A 98 -37.69 23.30 10.24
CA ILE A 98 -38.68 24.20 10.84
C ILE A 98 -39.95 23.38 11.12
N LEU A 99 -40.51 23.45 12.33
CA LEU A 99 -41.69 22.68 12.77
C LEU A 99 -42.68 23.59 13.52
N LYS A 100 -43.87 23.80 12.95
CA LYS A 100 -44.91 24.66 13.54
C LYS A 100 -46.28 23.97 13.54
N GLY A 101 -46.61 23.32 14.66
CA GLY A 101 -47.73 22.40 14.74
C GLY A 101 -47.49 21.21 13.81
N ASP A 102 -48.51 20.79 13.07
CA ASP A 102 -48.41 19.66 12.12
C ASP A 102 -47.66 19.98 10.82
N LYS A 103 -47.25 21.25 10.61
CA LYS A 103 -46.54 21.70 9.41
C LYS A 103 -45.04 21.78 9.67
N TYR A 104 -44.25 21.23 8.75
CA TYR A 104 -42.80 21.30 8.80
C TYR A 104 -42.17 21.60 7.43
N ALA A 105 -40.93 22.06 7.45
CA ALA A 105 -40.09 22.26 6.26
C ALA A 105 -38.66 21.80 6.57
N ILE A 106 -38.06 21.01 5.67
CA ILE A 106 -36.68 20.54 5.78
C ILE A 106 -35.79 21.45 4.94
N LEU A 107 -34.85 22.12 5.59
CA LEU A 107 -33.91 23.06 4.98
C LEU A 107 -32.62 22.34 4.56
N THR A 108 -31.96 22.83 3.52
CA THR A 108 -30.72 22.28 2.95
C THR A 108 -29.64 23.34 2.89
N ASP A 109 -28.44 22.97 3.33
CA ASP A 109 -27.25 23.82 3.44
C ASP A 109 -27.51 25.09 4.28
N ILE A 110 -28.00 24.86 5.50
CA ILE A 110 -28.54 25.91 6.37
C ILE A 110 -27.52 27.00 6.73
N GLN A 111 -28.01 28.24 6.73
CA GLN A 111 -27.30 29.39 7.25
C GLN A 111 -27.32 29.42 8.78
N GLY A 112 -26.40 30.17 9.39
CA GLY A 112 -26.33 30.33 10.85
C GLY A 112 -27.61 30.90 11.48
N LEU A 113 -28.36 31.73 10.74
CA LEU A 113 -29.67 32.22 11.14
C LEU A 113 -30.70 31.08 11.20
N GLU A 114 -30.72 30.19 10.20
CA GLU A 114 -31.65 29.08 10.10
C GLU A 114 -31.37 27.99 11.15
N ASP A 115 -30.10 27.74 11.50
CA ASP A 115 -29.73 26.94 12.68
C ASP A 115 -30.28 27.58 13.97
N SER A 116 -30.06 28.89 14.16
CA SER A 116 -30.47 29.58 15.40
C SER A 116 -31.99 29.65 15.62
N LEU A 117 -32.79 29.53 14.55
CA LEU A 117 -34.24 29.61 14.59
C LEU A 117 -34.95 28.25 14.40
N GLY A 118 -34.29 27.26 13.81
CA GLY A 118 -34.87 25.95 13.50
C GLY A 118 -34.87 24.98 14.68
N GLU A 119 -35.93 24.18 14.79
CA GLU A 119 -36.17 23.22 15.88
C GLU A 119 -35.24 21.98 15.88
N MET A 120 -34.48 21.77 14.82
CA MET A 120 -33.43 20.73 14.73
C MET A 120 -32.37 21.14 13.71
N ASP A 121 -31.11 20.88 14.02
CA ASP A 121 -30.03 20.89 13.04
C ASP A 121 -29.40 19.49 12.94
N PHE A 122 -29.00 19.08 11.74
CA PHE A 122 -28.22 17.87 11.57
C PHE A 122 -27.23 17.96 10.41
N LYS A 123 -26.14 17.23 10.55
CA LYS A 123 -24.96 17.30 9.70
C LYS A 123 -24.62 15.89 9.25
N VAL A 124 -24.70 15.63 7.94
CA VAL A 124 -24.51 14.29 7.35
C VAL A 124 -23.32 14.31 6.42
N ALA A 125 -22.33 13.45 6.70
CA ALA A 125 -21.15 13.30 5.86
C ALA A 125 -21.03 11.88 5.32
N GLY A 126 -20.47 11.74 4.12
CA GLY A 126 -20.28 10.43 3.49
C GLY A 126 -19.97 10.48 2.00
N THR A 127 -19.90 9.30 1.40
CA THR A 127 -19.60 9.04 -0.02
C THR A 127 -20.89 8.75 -0.80
N LYS A 128 -20.83 8.59 -2.14
CA LYS A 128 -22.03 8.17 -2.90
C LYS A 128 -22.54 6.77 -2.52
N LYS A 129 -21.69 5.95 -1.88
CA LYS A 129 -21.98 4.57 -1.46
C LYS A 129 -22.60 4.48 -0.06
N GLY A 130 -22.33 5.44 0.83
CA GLY A 130 -22.80 5.38 2.22
C GLY A 130 -22.50 6.62 3.06
N ILE A 131 -22.96 6.61 4.30
CA ILE A 131 -22.75 7.68 5.30
C ILE A 131 -21.55 7.29 6.17
N THR A 132 -20.65 8.23 6.44
CA THR A 132 -19.47 8.04 7.30
C THR A 132 -19.62 8.72 8.66
N ALA A 133 -20.36 9.81 8.75
CA ALA A 133 -20.70 10.46 10.02
C ALA A 133 -22.09 11.12 9.99
N ILE A 134 -22.75 11.15 11.16
CA ILE A 134 -23.95 11.93 11.43
C ILE A 134 -23.73 12.66 12.76
N GLN A 135 -24.10 13.94 12.80
CA GLN A 135 -24.40 14.67 14.04
C GLN A 135 -25.84 15.19 13.93
N MET A 136 -26.61 15.11 15.01
CA MET A 136 -27.96 15.65 15.13
C MET A 136 -28.05 16.38 16.47
N ASP A 137 -28.64 17.58 16.48
CA ASP A 137 -29.08 18.28 17.68
C ASP A 137 -30.58 18.59 17.54
N ILE A 138 -31.37 18.15 18.51
CA ILE A 138 -32.83 18.16 18.48
C ILE A 138 -33.32 19.04 19.62
N LYS A 139 -33.90 20.19 19.26
CA LYS A 139 -34.27 21.26 20.20
C LYS A 139 -35.73 21.13 20.67
N VAL A 140 -36.54 20.24 20.06
CA VAL A 140 -37.96 20.02 20.38
C VAL A 140 -38.39 18.55 20.37
N GLN A 141 -39.57 18.27 20.93
CA GLN A 141 -40.28 17.00 20.75
C GLN A 141 -41.20 17.04 19.51
N GLY A 142 -41.58 15.88 18.98
CA GLY A 142 -42.51 15.74 17.84
C GLY A 142 -41.87 15.32 16.51
N ILE A 143 -40.54 15.23 16.42
CA ILE A 143 -39.85 14.78 15.21
C ILE A 143 -40.08 13.28 15.00
N THR A 144 -40.80 12.94 13.92
CA THR A 144 -41.19 11.55 13.62
C THR A 144 -40.14 10.81 12.79
N LEU A 145 -40.20 9.48 12.79
CA LEU A 145 -39.37 8.64 11.91
C LEU A 145 -39.61 8.93 10.42
N GLN A 146 -40.78 9.45 10.05
CA GLN A 146 -41.06 9.90 8.69
C GLN A 146 -40.27 11.16 8.35
N ILE A 147 -40.36 12.21 9.18
CA ILE A 147 -39.58 13.45 9.00
C ILE A 147 -38.09 13.13 8.89
N MET A 148 -37.57 12.26 9.76
CA MET A 148 -36.18 11.79 9.69
C MET A 148 -35.85 11.09 8.36
N ARG A 149 -36.73 10.24 7.84
CA ARG A 149 -36.51 9.52 6.56
C ARG A 149 -36.48 10.49 5.38
N GLU A 150 -37.41 11.44 5.33
CA GLU A 150 -37.47 12.46 4.28
C GLU A 150 -36.25 13.37 4.35
N ALA A 151 -35.86 13.82 5.54
CA ALA A 151 -34.70 14.68 5.75
C ALA A 151 -33.38 13.98 5.37
N MET A 152 -33.21 12.69 5.70
CA MET A 152 -32.04 11.91 5.27
C MET A 152 -32.03 11.64 3.75
N ALA A 153 -33.18 11.55 3.10
CA ALA A 153 -33.27 11.41 1.64
C ALA A 153 -32.90 12.72 0.91
N GLN A 154 -33.37 13.86 1.43
CA GLN A 154 -32.99 15.19 0.94
C GLN A 154 -31.48 15.43 1.15
N ALA A 155 -30.96 15.15 2.35
CA ALA A 155 -29.54 15.25 2.67
C ALA A 155 -28.67 14.39 1.76
N LYS A 156 -29.11 13.16 1.42
CA LYS A 156 -28.40 12.30 0.45
C LYS A 156 -28.30 12.97 -0.92
N THR A 157 -29.39 13.54 -1.44
CA THR A 157 -29.42 14.20 -2.75
C THR A 157 -28.47 15.40 -2.79
N SER A 158 -28.54 16.29 -1.81
CA SER A 158 -27.69 17.47 -1.71
C SER A 158 -26.21 17.10 -1.56
N ARG A 159 -25.90 16.14 -0.70
CA ARG A 159 -24.54 15.62 -0.49
C ARG A 159 -23.97 14.95 -1.75
N HIS A 160 -24.79 14.31 -2.57
CA HIS A 160 -24.36 13.77 -3.87
C HIS A 160 -23.96 14.90 -4.84
N ALA A 161 -24.76 15.97 -4.94
CA ALA A 161 -24.43 17.12 -5.79
C ALA A 161 -23.14 17.83 -5.34
N ILE A 162 -22.87 17.91 -4.03
CA ILE A 162 -21.58 18.41 -3.53
C ILE A 162 -20.44 17.47 -3.94
N ILE A 163 -20.58 16.15 -3.83
CA ILE A 163 -19.56 15.19 -4.31
C ILE A 163 -19.28 15.37 -5.80
N ASP A 164 -20.29 15.56 -6.63
CA ASP A 164 -20.10 15.83 -8.06
C ASP A 164 -19.24 17.08 -8.29
N LYS A 165 -19.48 18.16 -7.53
CA LYS A 165 -18.66 19.39 -7.62
C LYS A 165 -17.22 19.21 -7.11
N LEU A 166 -17.00 18.38 -6.10
CA LEU A 166 -15.65 18.01 -5.65
C LEU A 166 -14.93 17.16 -6.71
N ALA A 167 -15.64 16.25 -7.37
CA ALA A 167 -15.09 15.40 -8.44
C ALA A 167 -14.78 16.18 -9.73
N GLU A 168 -15.53 17.23 -10.06
CA GLU A 168 -15.16 18.21 -11.10
C GLU A 168 -13.83 18.92 -10.80
N THR A 169 -13.47 19.07 -9.52
CA THR A 169 -12.28 19.82 -9.07
C THR A 169 -11.05 18.92 -8.98
N ILE A 170 -11.16 17.76 -8.31
CA ILE A 170 -10.14 16.72 -8.27
C ILE A 170 -10.83 15.36 -8.39
N ALA A 171 -10.79 14.76 -9.59
CA ALA A 171 -11.53 13.53 -9.89
C ALA A 171 -10.96 12.26 -9.21
N ARG A 172 -9.66 12.24 -8.89
CA ARG A 172 -8.95 11.13 -8.21
C ARG A 172 -7.71 11.67 -7.49
N PRO A 173 -7.17 10.98 -6.46
CA PRO A 173 -5.92 11.40 -5.81
C PRO A 173 -4.77 11.56 -6.81
N ARG A 174 -3.82 12.45 -6.52
CA ARG A 174 -2.58 12.55 -7.30
C ARG A 174 -1.79 11.24 -7.21
N GLU A 175 -1.23 10.80 -8.34
CA GLU A 175 -0.44 9.55 -8.42
C GLU A 175 0.95 9.67 -7.76
N GLN A 176 1.35 10.89 -7.40
CA GLN A 176 2.65 11.20 -6.78
C GLN A 176 2.43 12.19 -5.63
N LEU A 177 3.22 12.01 -4.56
CA LEU A 177 3.30 12.95 -3.45
C LEU A 177 4.13 14.18 -3.84
N SER A 178 4.01 15.26 -3.06
CA SER A 178 4.87 16.44 -3.18
C SER A 178 6.35 16.05 -3.09
N GLU A 179 7.20 16.70 -3.90
CA GLU A 179 8.67 16.49 -3.87
C GLU A 179 9.29 16.86 -2.51
N PHE A 180 8.61 17.71 -1.73
CA PHE A 180 9.00 18.13 -0.38
C PHE A 180 8.38 17.25 0.73
N ALA A 181 7.58 16.25 0.39
CA ALA A 181 7.08 15.27 1.36
C ALA A 181 8.10 14.14 1.52
N PRO A 182 8.42 13.70 2.76
CA PRO A 182 9.27 12.53 2.97
C PRO A 182 8.75 11.31 2.21
N ARG A 183 9.65 10.53 1.63
CA ARG A 183 9.35 9.25 0.99
C ARG A 183 9.44 8.13 2.02
N MET A 184 8.31 7.43 2.19
CA MET A 184 8.20 6.26 3.05
C MET A 184 8.28 5.00 2.18
N ILE A 185 9.35 4.24 2.30
CA ILE A 185 9.49 2.94 1.64
C ILE A 185 9.08 1.85 2.63
N VAL A 186 8.09 1.04 2.25
CA VAL A 186 7.67 -0.16 2.99
C VAL A 186 8.34 -1.39 2.38
N LEU A 187 8.88 -2.26 3.22
CA LEU A 187 9.24 -3.63 2.87
C LEU A 187 8.86 -4.58 4.01
N LYS A 188 8.63 -5.85 3.70
CA LYS A 188 8.29 -6.87 4.69
C LYS A 188 9.38 -7.92 4.76
N ILE A 189 9.89 -8.16 5.96
CA ILE A 189 10.93 -9.13 6.28
C ILE A 189 10.35 -10.28 7.12
N ASP A 190 11.13 -11.35 7.27
CA ASP A 190 10.83 -12.41 8.22
C ASP A 190 10.98 -11.88 9.67
N PRO A 191 9.94 -12.00 10.54
CA PRO A 191 10.01 -11.57 11.93
C PRO A 191 11.20 -12.16 12.72
N ALA A 192 11.69 -13.35 12.36
CA ALA A 192 12.86 -13.94 12.99
C ALA A 192 14.13 -13.09 12.81
N LYS A 193 14.22 -12.33 11.70
CA LYS A 193 15.39 -11.55 11.27
C LYS A 193 15.35 -10.08 11.69
N ILE A 194 14.29 -9.63 12.37
CA ILE A 194 14.19 -8.28 12.96
C ILE A 194 15.44 -7.99 13.83
N LYS A 195 15.91 -8.99 14.57
CA LYS A 195 17.11 -8.91 15.43
C LYS A 195 18.40 -8.66 14.65
N ASP A 196 18.50 -9.13 13.42
CA ASP A 196 19.69 -8.98 12.58
C ASP A 196 19.77 -7.57 11.97
N VAL A 197 18.61 -7.00 11.60
CA VAL A 197 18.50 -5.63 11.05
C VAL A 197 18.69 -4.57 12.14
N ILE A 198 18.13 -4.77 13.33
CA ILE A 198 18.36 -3.88 14.47
C ILE A 198 19.82 -4.04 14.97
N GLY A 199 20.26 -5.29 15.12
CA GLY A 199 21.55 -5.66 15.69
C GLY A 199 21.68 -5.36 17.19
N PRO A 200 22.80 -5.76 17.83
CA PRO A 200 22.99 -5.60 19.27
C PRO A 200 22.92 -4.13 19.70
N GLY A 201 21.86 -3.76 20.44
CA GLY A 201 21.63 -2.39 20.89
C GLY A 201 21.35 -1.37 19.78
N GLY A 202 20.75 -1.80 18.66
CA GLY A 202 20.43 -0.91 17.53
C GLY A 202 21.64 -0.52 16.67
N LYS A 203 22.80 -1.15 16.86
CA LYS A 203 24.04 -0.78 16.15
C LYS A 203 23.98 -0.97 14.63
N VAL A 204 23.20 -1.92 14.13
CA VAL A 204 23.10 -2.17 12.69
C VAL A 204 22.16 -1.15 12.05
N ILE A 205 20.94 -1.01 12.57
CA ILE A 205 19.96 -0.02 12.06
C ILE A 205 20.48 1.43 12.13
N ASN A 206 21.15 1.82 13.22
CA ASN A 206 21.78 3.14 13.33
C ASN A 206 22.94 3.33 12.33
N LYS A 207 23.66 2.26 11.98
CA LYS A 207 24.69 2.31 10.93
C LYS A 207 24.04 2.45 9.54
N ILE A 208 22.96 1.73 9.24
CA ILE A 208 22.25 1.89 7.95
C ILE A 208 21.76 3.34 7.80
N ILE A 209 21.19 3.92 8.85
CA ILE A 209 20.79 5.34 8.90
C ILE A 209 21.98 6.26 8.59
N ALA A 210 23.11 6.09 9.28
CA ALA A 210 24.31 6.92 9.08
C ALA A 210 24.98 6.76 7.69
N ASP A 211 25.04 5.53 7.17
CA ASP A 211 25.66 5.21 5.87
C ASP A 211 24.82 5.67 4.67
N THR A 212 23.49 5.84 4.85
CA THR A 212 22.55 6.16 3.75
C THR A 212 21.95 7.56 3.81
N GLY A 213 21.89 8.20 4.99
CA GLY A 213 21.30 9.53 5.15
C GLY A 213 19.76 9.54 5.21
N VAL A 214 19.10 8.38 5.38
CA VAL A 214 17.66 8.33 5.65
C VAL A 214 17.36 8.89 7.06
N GLU A 215 16.21 9.54 7.25
CA GLU A 215 15.87 10.18 8.53
C GLU A 215 15.61 9.16 9.63
N LYS A 216 14.97 8.04 9.27
CA LYS A 216 14.54 7.01 10.21
C LYS A 216 14.33 5.67 9.52
N ILE A 217 14.52 4.59 10.28
CA ILE A 217 14.01 3.25 9.95
C ILE A 217 13.25 2.76 11.18
N ASP A 218 11.96 2.44 11.00
CA ASP A 218 11.12 1.79 11.99
C ASP A 218 10.88 0.32 11.60
N ILE A 219 10.76 -0.57 12.57
CA ILE A 219 10.47 -1.99 12.37
C ILE A 219 9.41 -2.44 13.38
N GLU A 220 8.32 -3.01 12.89
CA GLU A 220 7.23 -3.58 13.70
C GLU A 220 7.47 -5.08 13.97
N ASP A 221 6.89 -5.60 15.04
CA ASP A 221 7.00 -7.03 15.43
C ASP A 221 6.46 -8.01 14.37
N ASP A 222 5.63 -7.53 13.42
CA ASP A 222 5.07 -8.34 12.33
C ASP A 222 6.00 -8.44 11.09
N GLY A 223 7.21 -7.87 11.18
CA GLY A 223 8.20 -7.85 10.11
C GLY A 223 8.04 -6.71 9.11
N SER A 224 7.12 -5.76 9.33
CA SER A 224 7.00 -4.56 8.48
C SER A 224 8.10 -3.54 8.81
N VAL A 225 8.91 -3.19 7.83
CA VAL A 225 9.96 -2.17 7.91
C VAL A 225 9.53 -0.92 7.15
N PHE A 226 9.67 0.23 7.80
CA PHE A 226 9.33 1.54 7.24
C PHE A 226 10.59 2.42 7.20
N ILE A 227 11.03 2.81 6.01
CA ILE A 227 12.21 3.65 5.81
C ILE A 227 11.76 5.05 5.40
N THR A 228 12.07 6.04 6.22
CA THR A 228 11.75 7.46 6.00
C THR A 228 12.95 8.18 5.40
N SER A 229 12.82 8.77 4.21
CA SER A 229 13.88 9.55 3.58
C SER A 229 13.37 10.83 2.93
N LEU A 230 14.20 11.87 2.86
CA LEU A 230 13.90 13.09 2.11
C LEU A 230 14.09 12.93 0.60
N ASP A 231 14.82 11.89 0.15
CA ASP A 231 15.07 11.64 -1.27
C ASP A 231 14.92 10.15 -1.64
N GLY A 232 14.55 9.88 -2.89
CA GLY A 232 14.39 8.51 -3.40
C GLY A 232 15.69 7.69 -3.33
N PRO A 233 16.80 8.17 -3.92
CA PRO A 233 18.08 7.44 -3.93
C PRO A 233 18.62 7.00 -2.57
N SER A 234 18.47 7.78 -1.51
CA SER A 234 18.88 7.39 -0.15
C SER A 234 17.97 6.32 0.44
N GLY A 235 16.65 6.46 0.25
CA GLY A 235 15.67 5.43 0.61
C GLY A 235 15.93 4.09 -0.10
N ASP A 236 16.18 4.12 -1.41
CA ASP A 236 16.45 2.91 -2.21
C ASP A 236 17.74 2.19 -1.77
N LYS A 237 18.80 2.92 -1.39
CA LYS A 237 20.01 2.33 -0.80
C LYS A 237 19.71 1.64 0.53
N ALA A 238 18.98 2.31 1.43
CA ALA A 238 18.62 1.74 2.72
C ALA A 238 17.77 0.48 2.56
N LYS A 239 16.79 0.51 1.64
CA LYS A 239 16.00 -0.67 1.24
C LYS A 239 16.90 -1.82 0.81
N GLN A 240 17.81 -1.59 -0.15
CA GLN A 240 18.73 -2.63 -0.63
C GLN A 240 19.62 -3.21 0.47
N ILE A 241 20.05 -2.41 1.46
CA ILE A 241 20.85 -2.91 2.58
C ILE A 241 20.02 -3.81 3.50
N VAL A 242 18.78 -3.43 3.83
CA VAL A 242 17.86 -4.26 4.65
C VAL A 242 17.45 -5.53 3.90
N GLU A 243 17.17 -5.44 2.60
CA GLU A 243 16.91 -6.62 1.73
C GLU A 243 18.12 -7.56 1.71
N ASN A 244 19.35 -7.06 1.54
CA ASN A 244 20.55 -7.92 1.52
C ASN A 244 20.89 -8.55 2.88
N LEU A 245 20.54 -7.91 4.00
CA LEU A 245 20.66 -8.50 5.34
C LEU A 245 19.63 -9.62 5.56
N THR A 246 18.39 -9.42 5.08
CA THR A 246 17.25 -10.32 5.37
C THR A 246 17.00 -11.40 4.31
N LYS A 247 17.54 -11.24 3.10
CA LYS A 247 17.50 -12.24 2.03
C LYS A 247 18.10 -13.55 2.51
N ASP A 248 17.38 -14.64 2.30
CA ASP A 248 17.93 -15.97 2.53
C ASP A 248 18.78 -16.43 1.37
N VAL A 249 19.77 -17.25 1.72
CA VAL A 249 20.66 -17.87 0.77
C VAL A 249 19.92 -19.07 0.19
N VAL A 250 19.43 -18.92 -1.04
CA VAL A 250 18.60 -19.94 -1.69
C VAL A 250 19.51 -21.03 -2.27
N VAL A 251 19.24 -22.28 -1.90
CA VAL A 251 19.93 -23.44 -2.45
C VAL A 251 19.73 -23.46 -3.98
N GLY A 252 20.83 -23.47 -4.72
CA GLY A 252 20.84 -23.37 -6.18
C GLY A 252 20.95 -21.96 -6.76
N GLU A 253 20.80 -20.88 -5.98
CA GLU A 253 21.08 -19.52 -6.45
C GLU A 253 22.61 -19.29 -6.55
N SER A 254 23.01 -18.33 -7.39
CA SER A 254 24.40 -18.00 -7.69
C SER A 254 24.72 -16.58 -7.24
N TYR A 255 25.70 -16.43 -6.37
CA TYR A 255 26.08 -15.15 -5.75
C TYR A 255 27.49 -14.75 -6.17
N ARG A 256 27.74 -13.45 -6.23
CA ARG A 256 29.09 -12.85 -6.27
C ARG A 256 29.50 -12.59 -4.83
N GLY A 257 30.64 -13.13 -4.40
CA GLY A 257 31.10 -12.99 -3.03
C GLY A 257 32.60 -12.84 -2.91
N THR A 258 33.05 -12.24 -1.81
CA THR A 258 34.48 -11.96 -1.56
C THR A 258 35.07 -13.02 -0.63
N VAL A 259 36.27 -13.51 -0.95
CA VAL A 259 37.00 -14.48 -0.11
C VAL A 259 37.48 -13.80 1.17
N THR A 260 36.92 -14.16 2.32
CA THR A 260 37.25 -13.56 3.62
C THR A 260 38.44 -14.23 4.30
N ARG A 261 38.59 -15.55 4.13
CA ARG A 261 39.66 -16.37 4.73
C ARG A 261 39.82 -17.68 3.99
N ILE A 262 41.04 -18.21 3.99
CA ILE A 262 41.41 -19.48 3.36
C ILE A 262 41.89 -20.45 4.44
N ILE A 263 41.52 -21.73 4.32
CA ILE A 263 42.01 -22.84 5.14
C ILE A 263 42.34 -24.04 4.23
N ASN A 264 43.14 -24.99 4.71
CA ASN A 264 43.66 -26.11 3.91
C ASN A 264 42.58 -26.98 3.21
N ILE A 265 41.33 -26.93 3.68
CA ILE A 265 40.19 -27.68 3.11
C ILE A 265 39.27 -26.85 2.20
N GLY A 266 39.44 -25.52 2.13
CA GLY A 266 38.56 -24.64 1.35
C GLY A 266 38.69 -23.16 1.65
N ALA A 267 37.97 -22.34 0.89
CA ALA A 267 37.88 -20.90 1.09
C ALA A 267 36.52 -20.51 1.65
N PHE A 268 36.48 -19.64 2.66
CA PHE A 268 35.24 -18.98 3.06
C PHE A 268 35.00 -17.78 2.14
N VAL A 269 33.78 -17.68 1.62
CA VAL A 269 33.32 -16.63 0.73
C VAL A 269 32.12 -15.96 1.38
N GLN A 270 32.20 -14.66 1.62
CA GLN A 270 31.07 -13.86 2.05
C GLN A 270 30.17 -13.56 0.84
N ILE A 271 28.95 -14.09 0.87
CA ILE A 271 27.98 -13.99 -0.24
C ILE A 271 26.87 -12.97 0.03
N LEU A 272 26.60 -12.67 1.30
CA LEU A 272 25.72 -11.58 1.76
C LEU A 272 26.31 -10.96 3.04
N PRO A 273 25.92 -9.74 3.43
CA PRO A 273 26.28 -9.15 4.73
C PRO A 273 25.99 -10.14 5.89
N GLY A 274 27.01 -10.49 6.67
CA GLY A 274 26.88 -11.44 7.78
C GLY A 274 26.78 -12.95 7.42
N LYS A 275 26.68 -13.32 6.14
CA LYS A 275 26.55 -14.74 5.72
C LYS A 275 27.77 -15.19 4.90
N GLU A 276 28.64 -15.98 5.54
CA GLU A 276 29.73 -16.72 4.88
C GLU A 276 29.29 -18.13 4.47
N GLY A 277 29.80 -18.64 3.35
CA GLY A 277 29.74 -20.05 2.99
C GLY A 277 31.13 -20.61 2.66
N LEU A 278 31.28 -21.93 2.77
CA LEU A 278 32.54 -22.63 2.51
C LEU A 278 32.56 -23.20 1.09
N VAL A 279 33.54 -22.80 0.27
CA VAL A 279 33.89 -23.51 -0.97
C VAL A 279 34.96 -24.54 -0.65
N HIS A 280 34.58 -25.82 -0.58
CA HIS A 280 35.53 -26.92 -0.37
C HIS A 280 36.53 -27.03 -1.54
N ILE A 281 37.77 -27.48 -1.28
CA ILE A 281 38.85 -27.54 -2.28
C ILE A 281 38.46 -28.32 -3.56
N SER A 282 37.66 -29.38 -3.45
CA SER A 282 37.15 -30.16 -4.62
C SER A 282 36.08 -29.45 -5.46
N GLN A 283 35.57 -28.31 -4.98
CA GLN A 283 34.52 -27.50 -5.60
C GLN A 283 35.02 -26.13 -6.12
N LEU A 284 36.31 -25.82 -5.92
CA LEU A 284 36.95 -24.56 -6.33
C LEU A 284 37.24 -24.49 -7.83
N ALA A 285 37.59 -25.61 -8.48
CA ALA A 285 37.92 -25.66 -9.90
C ALA A 285 37.48 -26.98 -10.57
N PRO A 286 37.43 -27.06 -11.92
CA PRO A 286 37.13 -28.31 -12.62
C PRO A 286 38.26 -29.35 -12.45
N ALA A 287 39.51 -28.90 -12.53
CA ALA A 287 40.73 -29.69 -12.34
C ALA A 287 40.98 -30.04 -10.86
N ARG A 288 41.91 -30.98 -10.62
CA ARG A 288 42.39 -31.30 -9.26
C ARG A 288 43.32 -30.18 -8.78
N VAL A 289 42.98 -29.61 -7.64
CA VAL A 289 43.72 -28.52 -6.97
C VAL A 289 44.40 -29.10 -5.74
N GLU A 290 45.69 -28.82 -5.53
CA GLU A 290 46.42 -29.30 -4.35
C GLU A 290 46.41 -28.29 -3.19
N ARG A 291 46.36 -26.98 -3.48
CA ARG A 291 46.24 -25.91 -2.47
C ARG A 291 45.20 -24.88 -2.87
N VAL A 292 44.47 -24.34 -1.89
CA VAL A 292 43.39 -23.37 -2.15
C VAL A 292 43.97 -22.03 -2.64
N GLU A 293 45.12 -21.65 -2.10
CA GLU A 293 45.88 -20.43 -2.40
C GLU A 293 46.30 -20.31 -3.88
N ASP A 294 46.36 -21.43 -4.61
CA ASP A 294 46.72 -21.46 -6.04
C ASP A 294 45.56 -20.96 -6.94
N VAL A 295 44.33 -20.89 -6.42
CA VAL A 295 43.09 -20.69 -7.18
C VAL A 295 42.25 -19.49 -6.70
N VAL A 296 42.45 -19.07 -5.44
CA VAL A 296 41.87 -17.86 -4.83
C VAL A 296 42.81 -17.26 -3.78
N LYS A 297 42.73 -15.95 -3.59
CA LYS A 297 43.38 -15.19 -2.51
C LYS A 297 42.34 -14.53 -1.62
N VAL A 298 42.73 -14.18 -0.40
CA VAL A 298 41.88 -13.36 0.49
C VAL A 298 41.69 -11.99 -0.14
N GLY A 299 40.44 -11.54 -0.26
CA GLY A 299 40.04 -10.34 -0.97
C GLY A 299 39.59 -10.55 -2.43
N ASP A 300 39.78 -11.74 -3.02
CA ASP A 300 39.29 -12.02 -4.39
C ASP A 300 37.75 -12.08 -4.43
N GLU A 301 37.14 -11.48 -5.46
CA GLU A 301 35.74 -11.69 -5.78
C GLU A 301 35.53 -12.91 -6.67
N VAL A 302 34.63 -13.81 -6.27
CA VAL A 302 34.32 -15.04 -6.99
C VAL A 302 32.81 -15.25 -7.14
N MET A 303 32.40 -15.77 -8.30
CA MET A 303 31.06 -16.29 -8.52
C MET A 303 30.96 -17.70 -7.93
N VAL A 304 29.96 -17.93 -7.08
CA VAL A 304 29.74 -19.18 -6.34
C VAL A 304 28.26 -19.55 -6.32
N LYS A 305 27.95 -20.83 -6.50
CA LYS A 305 26.60 -21.39 -6.41
C LYS A 305 26.41 -22.11 -5.07
N VAL A 306 25.26 -21.94 -4.45
CA VAL A 306 24.89 -22.72 -3.24
C VAL A 306 24.53 -24.14 -3.66
N ILE A 307 25.17 -25.13 -3.06
CA ILE A 307 24.86 -26.55 -3.26
C ILE A 307 23.83 -27.01 -2.24
N GLU A 308 24.05 -26.65 -0.97
CA GLU A 308 23.38 -27.21 0.19
C GLU A 308 23.54 -26.24 1.39
N ILE A 309 22.62 -26.33 2.34
CA ILE A 309 22.75 -25.70 3.65
C ILE A 309 22.58 -26.81 4.70
N ASP A 310 23.62 -27.04 5.50
CA ASP A 310 23.64 -28.09 6.52
C ASP A 310 22.54 -27.83 7.58
N PRO A 311 22.05 -28.87 8.29
CA PRO A 311 21.15 -28.72 9.45
C PRO A 311 21.67 -27.83 10.59
N GLN A 312 22.94 -27.40 10.52
CA GLN A 312 23.58 -26.46 11.44
C GLN A 312 23.70 -25.03 10.87
N GLY A 313 23.01 -24.72 9.77
CA GLY A 313 23.01 -23.40 9.12
C GLY A 313 24.28 -23.06 8.34
N ARG A 314 25.16 -24.04 8.10
CA ARG A 314 26.41 -23.85 7.33
C ARG A 314 26.11 -23.90 5.83
N ILE A 315 26.66 -22.98 5.06
CA ILE A 315 26.36 -22.84 3.63
C ILE A 315 27.49 -23.46 2.81
N ASN A 316 27.18 -24.50 2.04
CA ASN A 316 28.15 -25.20 1.18
C ASN A 316 28.09 -24.65 -0.26
N LEU A 317 29.24 -24.18 -0.76
CA LEU A 317 29.37 -23.43 -2.01
C LEU A 317 30.21 -24.17 -3.06
N SER A 318 29.92 -23.94 -4.34
CA SER A 318 30.73 -24.44 -5.46
C SER A 318 30.93 -23.39 -6.55
N ARG A 319 32.18 -23.25 -6.99
CA ARG A 319 32.59 -22.53 -8.21
C ARG A 319 32.55 -23.47 -9.43
N LYS A 320 32.86 -24.76 -9.22
CA LYS A 320 32.79 -25.83 -10.23
C LYS A 320 31.38 -26.02 -10.81
N ALA A 321 30.33 -25.89 -9.98
CA ALA A 321 28.94 -26.00 -10.40
C ALA A 321 28.47 -24.90 -11.38
N LEU A 322 29.20 -23.79 -11.48
CA LEU A 322 28.99 -22.75 -12.49
C LEU A 322 29.80 -23.04 -13.75
N LEU A 323 31.08 -23.39 -13.59
CA LEU A 323 31.99 -23.71 -14.70
C LEU A 323 31.53 -24.91 -15.52
N ALA A 324 30.85 -25.88 -14.90
CA ALA A 324 30.21 -27.00 -15.58
C ALA A 324 29.09 -26.58 -16.55
N GLY A 325 28.40 -25.46 -16.29
CA GLY A 325 27.39 -24.88 -17.20
C GLY A 325 27.97 -24.04 -18.34
N VAL A 326 29.22 -23.55 -18.20
CA VAL A 326 29.93 -22.78 -19.23
C VAL A 326 30.72 -23.70 -20.18
N SER A 327 31.08 -24.91 -19.72
CA SER A 327 31.84 -25.92 -20.48
C SER A 327 30.98 -26.68 -21.51
N GLY A 328 30.16 -25.95 -22.29
CA GLY A 328 29.15 -26.50 -23.19
C GLY A 328 28.97 -25.76 -24.53
N ASN A 329 29.84 -24.80 -24.87
CA ASN A 329 29.84 -24.13 -26.17
C ASN A 329 31.00 -24.64 -27.04
N GLY A 330 30.68 -25.52 -27.99
CA GLY A 330 31.58 -26.03 -29.02
C GLY A 330 30.76 -26.49 -30.23
N ASP A 331 31.10 -25.96 -31.41
CA ASP A 331 30.32 -25.97 -32.65
C ASP A 331 29.41 -27.19 -32.95
N PHE A 332 28.12 -26.90 -33.16
CA PHE A 332 27.32 -27.56 -34.19
C PHE A 332 27.07 -26.60 -35.35
N SER A 333 28.09 -26.42 -36.19
CA SER A 333 27.94 -25.67 -37.44
C SER A 333 26.95 -26.38 -38.38
N ALA A 334 26.08 -25.62 -39.04
CA ALA A 334 25.00 -26.18 -39.86
C ALA A 334 25.53 -26.76 -41.18
N ARG A 335 25.34 -28.07 -41.40
CA ARG A 335 25.44 -28.68 -42.74
C ARG A 335 24.27 -29.63 -42.98
N ALA A 336 23.43 -29.29 -43.96
CA ALA A 336 22.21 -30.01 -44.28
C ALA A 336 22.39 -31.03 -45.41
N PRO A 337 21.63 -32.13 -45.40
CA PRO A 337 21.24 -32.84 -46.61
C PRO A 337 20.10 -32.06 -47.31
N ARG A 338 20.22 -31.87 -48.63
CA ARG A 338 19.12 -31.57 -49.55
C ARG A 338 19.04 -32.71 -50.59
N PRO A 339 17.94 -32.86 -51.32
CA PRO A 339 16.54 -32.88 -50.87
C PRO A 339 15.86 -34.18 -51.36
N ASN A 340 14.55 -34.33 -51.18
CA ASN A 340 13.74 -34.93 -52.25
C ASN A 340 12.38 -34.24 -52.37
N ARG A 341 11.81 -34.14 -53.58
CA ARG A 341 10.68 -33.27 -53.88
C ARG A 341 9.93 -33.69 -55.15
N GLU A 342 8.85 -34.45 -54.99
CA GLU A 342 7.77 -34.61 -55.97
C GLU A 342 6.44 -34.39 -55.22
N HIS A 343 5.72 -33.32 -55.55
CA HIS A 343 4.50 -33.34 -56.39
C HIS A 343 3.36 -34.17 -55.76
N ARG A 344 2.32 -33.52 -55.18
CA ARG A 344 1.16 -32.87 -55.85
C ARG A 344 0.33 -33.92 -56.63
N ASP A 345 -0.97 -34.09 -56.40
CA ASP A 345 -2.03 -33.08 -56.66
C ASP A 345 -3.31 -33.26 -55.80
N ALA A 346 -4.34 -32.43 -56.08
CA ALA A 346 -5.70 -32.39 -55.52
C ALA A 346 -6.65 -31.71 -56.57
N PRO A 347 -7.98 -31.54 -56.38
CA PRO A 347 -8.89 -31.93 -55.29
C PRO A 347 -9.94 -32.96 -55.86
N PRO A 348 -11.29 -32.80 -55.99
CA PRO A 348 -12.30 -31.94 -55.34
C PRO A 348 -13.63 -32.61 -54.85
N THR A 349 -14.30 -31.90 -53.93
CA THR A 349 -15.77 -31.77 -53.69
C THR A 349 -16.78 -32.88 -54.01
N ALA A 350 -17.55 -33.30 -52.99
CA ALA A 350 -19.04 -33.35 -53.04
C ALA A 350 -19.67 -33.55 -51.65
N GLY A 351 -20.95 -33.16 -51.52
CA GLY A 351 -21.93 -33.59 -50.50
C GLY A 351 -23.32 -33.53 -51.16
N PRO A 352 -24.46 -33.55 -50.44
CA PRO A 352 -24.72 -33.85 -49.03
C PRO A 352 -25.65 -35.07 -48.84
N GLY A 353 -26.02 -35.44 -47.61
CA GLY A 353 -27.06 -36.46 -47.37
C GLY A 353 -27.45 -36.64 -45.90
N ALA A 354 -28.75 -36.84 -45.62
CA ALA A 354 -29.30 -37.00 -44.28
C ALA A 354 -30.31 -38.21 -44.24
N PRO A 355 -31.04 -38.48 -43.14
CA PRO A 355 -30.99 -39.76 -42.43
C PRO A 355 -32.18 -40.69 -42.78
N PRO A 356 -32.39 -41.87 -42.13
CA PRO A 356 -33.13 -41.85 -40.84
C PRO A 356 -32.94 -43.06 -39.88
N THR A 357 -33.61 -42.99 -38.71
CA THR A 357 -34.06 -44.09 -37.82
C THR A 357 -33.05 -44.92 -36.99
N ARG A 358 -33.41 -45.57 -35.86
CA ARG A 358 -34.42 -45.32 -34.77
C ARG A 358 -34.26 -46.41 -33.67
N ARG A 359 -34.69 -46.12 -32.42
CA ARG A 359 -34.88 -47.04 -31.24
C ARG A 359 -33.63 -47.24 -30.34
N ARG A 360 -33.75 -47.49 -29.03
CA ARG A 360 -34.72 -47.06 -27.95
C ARG A 360 -34.26 -47.64 -26.59
N ARG A 361 -34.71 -47.01 -25.48
CA ARG A 361 -34.53 -47.34 -24.02
C ARG A 361 -33.27 -46.68 -23.42
N ARG A 362 -33.34 -45.68 -22.54
CA ARG A 362 -34.11 -45.34 -21.30
C ARG A 362 -33.43 -45.79 -19.99
N PRO A 363 -33.49 -44.99 -18.90
CA PRO A 363 -32.65 -45.17 -17.70
C PRO A 363 -33.42 -45.60 -16.43
N HIS A 364 -32.66 -45.82 -15.35
CA HIS A 364 -33.06 -45.74 -13.93
C HIS A 364 -32.08 -44.75 -13.25
N SER A 365 -32.50 -43.69 -12.53
CA SER A 365 -33.21 -43.59 -11.23
C SER A 365 -32.39 -44.17 -10.06
N ARG A 366 -31.82 -43.35 -9.17
CA ARG A 366 -32.42 -42.48 -8.12
C ARG A 366 -33.13 -43.24 -7.01
N HIS A 367 -32.53 -43.21 -5.82
CA HIS A 367 -33.00 -42.58 -4.58
C HIS A 367 -31.71 -42.13 -3.81
N ASP A 368 -31.64 -41.05 -3.02
CA ASP A 368 -32.43 -40.66 -1.83
C ASP A 368 -32.21 -41.70 -0.70
N ASP A 369 -31.85 -41.39 0.56
CA ASP A 369 -32.29 -40.31 1.47
C ASP A 369 -31.22 -39.88 2.51
N HIS A 370 -31.58 -38.86 3.32
CA HIS A 370 -30.95 -38.32 4.56
C HIS A 370 -29.77 -37.34 4.43
#